data_AF-A0A370JZR8-F1
#
_entry.id   AF-A0A370JZR8-F1
#
_cell.length_a   1.000
_cell.length_b   1.000
_cell.length_c   1.000
_cell.angle_alpha   90.00
_cell.angle_beta   90.00
_cell.angle_gamma   90.00
#
_symmetry.space_group_name_H-M   'P 1'
#
loop_
_entity.id
_entity.type
_entity.pdbx_description
1 polymer ?
#
loop_
_entity_poly.entity_id
_entity_poly.type
_entity_poly.pdbx_seq_one_letter_code
_entity_poly.pdbx_strand_id
1 'polypeptide(L)' 'MQTLEGVRTVGIQCEWVPGTMDRVWVHLPEGDVQVSLEQLQRIAGTDAVHELYLKGLVLLPSEYLESFTRLY' A
#
# COMPACT_ATOMS: atom_id res chain seq x y z
N MET A 1 11.09 -8.64 -31.94
CA MET A 1 10.36 -7.81 -30.96
C MET A 1 9.82 -8.75 -29.91
N GLN A 2 10.48 -8.84 -28.76
CA GLN A 2 9.95 -9.57 -27.62
C GLN A 2 8.90 -8.66 -26.97
N THR A 3 7.65 -9.11 -26.95
CA THR A 3 6.56 -8.46 -26.25
C THR A 3 6.92 -8.50 -24.76
N LEU A 4 7.31 -7.36 -24.20
CA LEU A 4 7.42 -7.18 -22.77
C LEU A 4 5.97 -7.22 -22.26
N GLU A 5 5.48 -8.42 -21.97
CA GLU A 5 4.35 -8.60 -21.08
C GLU A 5 4.83 -8.12 -19.71
N GLY A 6 4.70 -6.81 -19.52
CA GLY A 6 5.03 -6.13 -18.29
C GLY A 6 4.34 -6.88 -17.18
N VAL A 7 5.14 -7.36 -16.24
CA VAL A 7 4.70 -7.91 -14.98
C VAL A 7 3.86 -6.81 -14.31
N ARG A 8 2.55 -6.80 -14.59
CA ARG A 8 1.56 -6.17 -13.72
C ARG A 8 1.53 -7.06 -12.49
N THR A 9 2.54 -6.97 -11.64
CA THR A 9 2.33 -7.24 -10.23
C THR A 9 1.22 -6.27 -9.84
N VAL A 10 0.00 -6.80 -9.66
CA VAL A 10 -1.18 -6.07 -9.21
C VAL A 10 -0.97 -5.74 -7.72
N GLY A 11 0.10 -5.00 -7.43
CA GLY A 11 0.48 -4.63 -6.10
C GLY A 11 -0.34 -3.45 -5.62
N ILE A 12 -0.49 -3.35 -4.32
CA ILE A 12 -1.11 -2.20 -3.67
C ILE A 12 0.00 -1.19 -3.43
N GLN A 13 -0.20 0.05 -3.86
CA GLN A 13 0.71 1.13 -3.51
C GLN A 13 0.21 1.81 -2.24
N CYS A 14 1.11 2.04 -1.29
CA CYS A 14 0.85 2.85 -0.12
C CYS A 14 1.79 4.06 -0.10
N GLU A 15 1.26 5.23 0.25
CA GLU A 15 2.04 6.47 0.38
C GLU A 15 1.50 7.37 1.49
N TRP A 16 2.31 8.30 1.99
CA TRP A 16 1.90 9.22 3.04
C TRP A 16 0.77 10.14 2.60
N VAL A 17 -0.20 10.39 3.48
CA VAL A 17 -1.11 11.52 3.31
C VAL A 17 -0.35 12.81 3.66
N PRO A 18 -0.18 13.78 2.74
CA PRO A 18 0.56 15.00 3.01
C PRO A 18 0.01 15.78 4.21
N GLY A 19 0.91 16.29 5.06
CA GLY A 19 0.54 17.06 6.25
C GLY A 19 0.06 16.23 7.43
N THR A 20 0.14 14.90 7.35
CA THR A 20 -0.14 13.99 8.46
C THR A 20 1.13 13.22 8.85
N MET A 21 1.17 12.73 10.09
CA MET A 21 2.26 11.88 10.58
C MET A 21 1.84 10.42 10.73
N ASP A 22 0.54 10.13 10.62
CA ASP A 22 -0.06 8.85 11.01
C ASP A 22 -1.07 8.32 9.99
N ARG A 23 -1.23 8.98 8.82
CA ARG A 23 -2.17 8.53 7.78
C ARG A 23 -1.46 8.14 6.50
N VAL A 24 -1.97 7.08 5.88
CA VAL A 24 -1.42 6.47 4.68
C VAL A 24 -2.54 6.28 3.67
N TRP A 25 -2.33 6.76 2.45
CA TRP A 25 -3.13 6.40 1.29
C TRP A 25 -2.79 4.98 0.85
N VAL A 26 -3.82 4.19 0.56
CA VAL A 26 -3.70 2.85 0.01
C VAL A 26 -4.46 2.82 -1.30
N HIS A 27 -3.74 2.68 -2.40
CA HIS A 27 -4.30 2.66 -3.76
C HIS A 27 -4.75 1.24 -4.10
N LEU A 28 -6.07 1.01 -4.03
CA LEU A 28 -6.69 -0.25 -4.40
C LEU A 28 -7.26 -0.15 -5.82
N PRO A 29 -7.49 -1.28 -6.52
CA PRO A 29 -8.12 -1.28 -7.84
C PRO A 29 -9.52 -0.63 -7.86
N GLU A 30 -10.24 -0.69 -6.74
CA GLU A 30 -11.62 -0.16 -6.60
C GLU A 30 -11.65 1.31 -6.14
N GLY A 31 -10.52 1.86 -5.69
CA GLY A 31 -10.41 3.21 -5.19
C GLY A 31 -9.35 3.38 -4.10
N ASP A 32 -9.09 4.62 -3.74
CA ASP A 32 -8.13 4.96 -2.70
C ASP A 32 -8.79 4.97 -1.33
N VAL A 33 -8.12 4.39 -0.33
CA VAL A 33 -8.56 4.44 1.06
C VAL A 33 -7.48 5.04 1.95
N GLN A 34 -7.89 5.75 3.00
CA GLN A 34 -6.96 6.21 4.04
C GLN A 34 -7.01 5.28 5.23
N VAL A 35 -5.86 4.79 5.65
CA VAL A 35 -5.70 4.00 6.87
C VAL A 35 -4.78 4.72 7.84
N SER A 36 -4.86 4.38 9.12
CA SER A 36 -3.81 4.79 10.06
C SER A 36 -2.53 3.98 9.83
N LEU A 37 -1.39 4.56 10.21
CA LEU A 37 -0.10 3.88 10.18
C LEU A 37 -0.11 2.60 11.02
N GLU A 38 -0.85 2.60 12.13
CA GLU A 38 -1.06 1.42 12.98
C GLU A 38 -1.84 0.31 12.25
N GLN A 39 -2.86 0.66 11.46
CA GLN A 39 -3.59 -0.31 10.64
C GLN A 39 -2.69 -0.89 9.55
N LEU A 40 -1.89 -0.06 8.87
CA LEU A 40 -0.88 -0.53 7.92
C LEU A 40 0.09 -1.51 8.60
N GLN A 41 0.62 -1.17 9.77
CA GLN A 41 1.55 -2.04 10.50
C GLN A 41 0.91 -3.38 10.88
N ARG A 42 -0.37 -3.38 11.30
CA ARG A 42 -1.09 -4.60 11.66
C ARG A 42 -1.33 -5.51 10.45
N ILE A 43 -1.59 -4.94 9.28
CA ILE A 43 -1.92 -5.69 8.06
C ILE A 43 -0.66 -6.16 7.34
N ALA A 44 0.25 -5.23 7.04
CA ALA A 44 1.42 -5.46 6.19
C ALA A 44 2.73 -5.65 6.98
N GLY A 45 2.68 -5.52 8.30
CA GLY A 45 3.84 -5.68 9.18
C GLY A 45 4.70 -4.42 9.32
N THR A 46 5.71 -4.52 10.18
CA THR A 46 6.62 -3.42 10.49
C THR A 46 7.55 -3.08 9.32
N ASP A 47 7.91 -4.06 8.49
CA ASP A 47 8.80 -3.85 7.34
C ASP A 47 8.17 -2.91 6.31
N ALA A 48 6.86 -3.04 6.06
CA ALA A 48 6.13 -2.15 5.16
C ALA A 48 6.14 -0.70 5.67
N VAL A 49 5.97 -0.51 6.98
CA VAL A 49 6.04 0.81 7.62
C VAL A 49 7.46 1.38 7.54
N HIS A 50 8.48 0.55 7.77
CA HIS A 50 9.88 0.96 7.67
C HIS A 50 10.20 1.44 6.24
N GLU A 51 9.80 0.66 5.23
CA GLU A 51 10.01 1.03 3.83
C GLU A 51 9.29 2.33 3.47
N LEU A 52 8.05 2.49 3.92
CA LEU A 52 7.27 3.72 3.76
C LEU A 52 7.97 4.93 4.39
N TYR A 53 8.57 4.79 5.57
CA TYR A 53 9.35 5.86 6.20
C TYR A 53 10.59 6.23 5.41
N LEU A 54 11.31 5.25 4.87
CA LEU A 54 12.57 5.50 4.14
C LEU A 54 12.35 6.04 2.73
N LYS A 55 11.32 5.56 2.03
CA LYS A 55 11.12 5.82 0.61
C LYS A 55 9.95 6.77 0.32
N GLY A 56 9.08 7.00 1.30
CA GLY A 56 7.84 7.76 1.12
C GLY A 56 6.71 6.96 0.44
N LEU A 57 7.00 5.75 -0.04
CA LEU A 57 6.05 4.82 -0.63
C LEU A 57 6.46 3.37 -0.36
N VAL A 58 5.50 2.46 -0.38
CA VAL A 58 5.74 1.00 -0.37
C VAL A 58 4.79 0.30 -1.33
N LEU A 59 5.28 -0.72 -2.02
CA LEU A 59 4.50 -1.59 -2.90
C LEU A 59 4.27 -2.93 -2.21
N LEU A 60 3.03 -3.23 -1.90
CA LEU A 60 2.63 -4.48 -1.27
C LEU A 60 2.13 -5.49 -2.31
N PRO A 61 2.33 -6.79 -2.09
CA PRO A 61 1.71 -7.85 -2.88
C PRO A 61 0.18 -7.77 -2.91
N SER A 62 -0.44 -8.34 -3.96
CA SER A 62 -1.90 -8.38 -4.11
C SER A 62 -2.62 -9.16 -3.00
N GLU A 63 -1.92 -10.02 -2.25
CA GLU A 63 -2.49 -10.81 -1.16
C GLU A 63 -3.07 -9.95 -0.03
N TYR A 64 -2.61 -8.70 0.09
CA TYR A 64 -3.11 -7.76 1.08
C TYR A 64 -4.45 -7.10 0.69
N LEU A 65 -4.93 -7.28 -0.54
CA LEU A 65 -6.11 -6.57 -1.08
C LEU A 65 -7.34 -6.80 -0.21
N GLU A 66 -7.67 -8.07 0.07
CA GLU A 66 -8.82 -8.40 0.92
C GLU A 66 -8.73 -7.80 2.32
N SER A 67 -7.53 -7.64 2.87
CA SER A 67 -7.33 -7.09 4.21
C SER A 67 -7.67 -5.60 4.26
N PHE A 68 -7.30 -4.85 3.22
CA PHE A 68 -7.66 -3.43 3.11
C PHE A 68 -9.10 -3.23 2.69
N THR A 69 -9.65 -4.13 1.85
CA THR A 69 -11.04 -4.08 1.42
C THR A 69 -12.04 -4.23 2.57
N ARG A 70 -11.70 -5.02 3.60
CA ARG A 70 -12.56 -5.22 4.78
C ARG A 70 -12.60 -4.03 5.75
N LEU A 71 -11.84 -2.98 5.51
CA LEU A 71 -11.85 -1.78 6.35
C LEU A 71 -12.99 -0.80 5.99
N TYR A 72 -13.71 -1.06 4.89
CA TYR A 72 -14.84 -0.26 4.40
C TYR A 72 -16.13 -1.06 4.29
#